data_AF-A0A515EJE1-F1
#
_entry.id   AF-A0A515EJE1-F1
#
_cell.length_a   1.000
_cell.length_b   1.000
_cell.length_c   1.000
_cell.angle_alpha   90.00
_cell.angle_beta   90.00
_cell.angle_gamma   90.00
#
_symmetry.space_group_name_H-M   'P 1'
#
loop_
_entity.id
_entity.type
_entity.pdbx_description
1 polymer ?
#
loop_
_entity_poly.entity_id
_entity_poly.type
_entity_poly.pdbx_seq_one_letter_code
_entity_poly.pdbx_strand_id
1 'polypeptide(L)'
;MQTPLRTAPDSTAHTAPQPADGEHCDTVLRETDLKWLLTGLGWWIDANRLHSDANYARTVVHTAMQSGSDIVRQSAVLLHMQLQAMAVSQAAAQSPETPPQQG
;
A
#
# COMPACT_ATOMS: atom_id res chain seq x y z
N MET A 1 0.25 -12.18 -58.48
CA MET A 1 -0.49 -12.37 -57.21
C MET A 1 0.34 -13.30 -56.32
N GLN A 2 1.29 -12.77 -55.55
CA GLN A 2 2.05 -13.52 -54.55
C GLN A 2 2.11 -12.66 -53.28
N THR A 3 1.55 -13.19 -52.21
CA THR A 3 1.44 -12.56 -50.89
C THR A 3 2.70 -12.89 -50.09
N PRO A 4 3.46 -11.90 -49.57
CA PRO A 4 4.54 -12.21 -48.64
C PRO A 4 4.00 -12.42 -47.22
N LEU A 5 4.31 -13.62 -46.73
CA LEU A 5 4.59 -14.06 -45.37
C LEU A 5 4.50 -12.98 -44.27
N ARG A 6 3.49 -13.10 -43.39
CA ARG A 6 3.42 -12.38 -42.09
C ARG A 6 4.45 -12.99 -41.14
N THR A 7 5.56 -12.31 -40.96
CA THR A 7 6.49 -12.51 -39.85
C THR A 7 5.79 -12.13 -38.55
N ALA A 8 5.61 -13.08 -37.63
CA ALA A 8 5.20 -12.78 -36.27
C ALA A 8 6.33 -12.05 -35.54
N PRO A 9 6.06 -11.03 -34.71
CA PRO A 9 7.05 -10.56 -33.77
C PRO A 9 7.24 -11.64 -32.70
N ASP A 10 8.42 -12.24 -32.72
CA ASP A 10 9.03 -12.92 -31.58
C ASP A 10 9.10 -11.89 -30.44
N SER A 11 8.13 -11.93 -29.53
CA SER A 11 8.07 -11.05 -28.37
C SER A 11 8.82 -11.68 -27.20
N THR A 12 10.10 -12.00 -27.43
CA THR A 12 11.00 -12.48 -26.40
C THR A 12 12.03 -11.39 -26.09
N ALA A 13 11.71 -10.52 -25.14
CA ALA A 13 12.61 -9.94 -24.13
C ALA A 13 12.05 -8.61 -23.60
N HIS A 14 11.79 -8.56 -22.30
CA HIS A 14 12.30 -7.54 -21.35
C HIS A 14 11.61 -7.85 -20.01
N THR A 15 12.31 -8.48 -19.07
CA THR A 15 13.17 -7.83 -18.07
C THR A 15 12.38 -7.29 -16.88
N ALA A 16 12.74 -7.86 -15.73
CA ALA A 16 12.45 -7.49 -14.34
C ALA A 16 11.08 -7.93 -13.78
N PRO A 17 11.03 -8.60 -12.61
CA PRO A 17 9.89 -8.34 -11.73
C PRO A 17 9.91 -6.83 -11.47
N GLN A 18 8.81 -6.13 -11.74
CA GLN A 18 8.58 -4.81 -11.14
C GLN A 18 7.95 -5.05 -9.77
N PRO A 19 8.71 -5.12 -8.68
CA PRO A 19 8.15 -4.93 -7.36
C PRO A 19 7.91 -3.42 -7.14
N ALA A 20 6.79 -3.10 -6.50
CA ALA A 20 6.54 -1.91 -5.66
C ALA A 20 5.37 -0.97 -6.05
N ASP A 21 4.94 -0.85 -7.32
CA ASP A 21 3.85 0.09 -7.65
C ASP A 21 2.45 -0.41 -7.25
N GLY A 22 2.27 -1.73 -7.21
CA GLY A 22 1.00 -2.36 -6.81
C GLY A 22 0.68 -2.22 -5.32
N GLU A 23 1.69 -2.28 -4.45
CA GLU A 23 1.49 -2.19 -2.99
C GLU A 23 1.05 -0.78 -2.55
N HIS A 24 1.53 0.24 -3.26
CA HIS A 24 1.14 1.63 -3.00
C HIS A 24 -0.31 1.88 -3.45
N CYS A 25 -0.69 1.36 -4.62
CA CYS A 25 -2.07 1.41 -5.10
C CYS A 25 -3.05 0.70 -4.14
N ASP A 26 -2.66 -0.45 -3.60
CA ASP A 26 -3.51 -1.23 -2.69
C ASP A 26 -3.75 -0.48 -1.37
N THR A 27 -2.71 0.20 -0.84
CA THR A 27 -2.82 1.01 0.38
C THR A 27 -3.78 2.19 0.18
N VAL A 28 -3.58 2.98 -0.89
CA VAL A 28 -4.42 4.16 -1.18
C VAL A 28 -5.88 3.75 -1.40
N LEU A 29 -6.11 2.59 -2.01
CA LEU A 29 -7.46 2.06 -2.18
C LEU A 29 -8.10 1.72 -0.83
N ARG A 30 -7.37 1.06 0.08
CA ARG A 30 -7.90 0.73 1.43
C ARG A 30 -8.13 1.96 2.28
N GLU A 31 -7.27 2.97 2.18
CA GLU A 31 -7.49 4.26 2.85
C GLU A 31 -8.74 4.97 2.34
N THR A 32 -8.95 4.91 1.02
CA THR A 32 -10.13 5.48 0.38
C THR A 32 -11.41 4.74 0.80
N ASP A 33 -11.37 3.40 0.82
CA ASP A 33 -12.47 2.56 1.30
C ASP A 33 -12.83 2.88 2.75
N LEU A 34 -11.83 2.88 3.65
CA LEU A 34 -12.02 3.19 5.06
C LEU A 34 -12.60 4.61 5.25
N LYS A 35 -12.12 5.58 4.48
CA LYS A 35 -12.65 6.95 4.50
C LYS A 35 -14.13 6.98 4.12
N TRP A 36 -14.52 6.30 3.05
CA TRP A 36 -15.91 6.24 2.60
C TRP A 36 -16.81 5.56 3.64
N LEU A 37 -16.36 4.45 4.22
CA LEU A 37 -17.08 3.74 5.26
C LEU A 37 -17.32 4.61 6.49
N LEU A 38 -16.29 5.33 6.95
CA LEU A 38 -16.39 6.23 8.10
C LEU A 38 -17.24 7.46 7.78
N THR A 39 -17.19 7.98 6.56
CA THR A 39 -18.10 9.04 6.09
C THR A 39 -19.56 8.58 6.14
N GLY A 40 -19.83 7.32 5.76
CA GLY A 40 -21.15 6.69 5.90
C GLY A 40 -21.65 6.58 7.34
N LEU A 41 -20.74 6.62 8.33
CA LEU A 41 -21.07 6.66 9.76
C LEU A 41 -21.13 8.09 10.32
N GLY A 42 -20.94 9.12 9.49
CA GLY A 42 -20.92 10.53 9.90
C GLY A 42 -19.56 11.07 10.32
N TRP A 43 -18.48 10.31 10.12
CA TRP A 43 -17.11 10.71 10.47
C TRP A 43 -16.38 11.28 9.26
N TRP A 44 -15.87 12.49 9.39
CA TRP A 44 -15.10 13.14 8.33
C TRP A 44 -13.61 13.03 8.61
N ILE A 45 -12.87 12.51 7.63
CA ILE A 45 -11.44 12.23 7.75
C ILE A 45 -10.69 13.01 6.69
N ASP A 46 -9.62 13.66 7.11
CA ASP A 46 -8.74 14.39 6.23
C ASP A 46 -7.73 13.41 5.61
N ALA A 47 -7.89 13.12 4.31
CA ALA A 47 -7.02 12.18 3.60
C ALA A 47 -5.57 12.67 3.50
N ASN A 48 -5.37 13.99 3.42
CA ASN A 48 -4.03 14.56 3.35
C ASN A 48 -3.27 14.39 4.67
N ARG A 49 -3.96 14.57 5.80
CA ARG A 49 -3.44 14.24 7.13
C ARG A 49 -3.27 12.74 7.34
N LEU A 50 -4.13 11.91 6.76
CA LEU A 50 -3.99 10.44 6.82
C LEU A 50 -2.65 9.99 6.22
N HIS A 51 -2.24 10.61 5.11
CA HIS A 51 -0.96 10.32 4.46
C HIS A 51 0.24 10.98 5.12
N SER A 52 0.08 12.23 5.59
CA SER A 52 1.21 13.05 6.05
C SER A 52 1.49 12.90 7.55
N ASP A 53 0.52 12.46 8.35
CA ASP A 53 0.60 12.40 9.81
C ASP A 53 0.33 10.98 10.32
N ALA A 54 1.41 10.27 10.66
CA ALA A 54 1.36 8.91 11.15
C ALA A 54 0.58 8.77 12.49
N ASN A 55 0.54 9.81 13.33
CA ASN A 55 -0.24 9.77 14.56
C ASN A 55 -1.73 9.89 14.24
N TYR A 56 -2.10 10.78 13.33
CA TYR A 56 -3.47 10.91 12.86
C TYR A 56 -3.96 9.61 12.22
N ALA A 57 -3.16 8.99 11.35
CA ALA A 57 -3.47 7.69 10.76
C ALA A 57 -3.70 6.60 11.81
N ARG A 58 -2.84 6.50 12.82
CA ARG A 58 -2.99 5.54 13.93
C ARG A 58 -4.26 5.79 14.73
N THR A 59 -4.57 7.05 15.04
CA THR A 59 -5.80 7.39 15.76
C THR A 59 -7.05 7.01 14.96
N VAL A 60 -7.10 7.38 13.67
CA VAL A 60 -8.22 7.03 12.78
C VAL A 60 -8.43 5.53 12.70
N VAL A 61 -7.35 4.77 12.45
CA VAL A 61 -7.41 3.30 12.38
C VAL A 61 -7.86 2.70 13.71
N HIS A 62 -7.31 3.17 14.83
CA HIS A 62 -7.69 2.68 16.15
C HIS A 62 -9.16 2.96 16.51
N THR A 63 -9.67 4.13 16.13
CA THR A 63 -11.08 4.47 16.29
C THR A 63 -11.96 3.60 15.39
N ALA A 64 -11.56 3.37 14.15
CA ALA A 64 -12.28 2.52 13.21
C ALA A 64 -12.34 1.06 13.68
N MET A 65 -11.27 0.54 14.29
CA MET A 65 -11.25 -0.80 14.89
C MET A 65 -12.22 -0.96 16.07
N GLN A 66 -12.54 0.12 16.77
CA GLN A 66 -13.51 0.16 17.86
C GLN A 66 -14.95 0.42 17.39
N SER A 67 -15.15 0.65 16.08
CA SER A 67 -16.48 0.85 15.53
C SER A 67 -17.36 -0.38 15.72
N GLY A 68 -18.65 -0.16 15.95
CA GLY A 68 -19.66 -1.22 16.00
C GLY A 68 -19.97 -1.86 14.64
N SER A 69 -19.42 -1.32 13.54
CA SER A 69 -19.59 -1.87 12.19
C SER A 69 -18.47 -2.85 11.84
N ASP A 70 -18.83 -4.10 11.56
CA ASP A 70 -17.90 -5.17 11.17
C ASP A 70 -17.07 -4.81 9.93
N ILE A 71 -17.68 -4.15 8.94
CA ILE A 71 -17.02 -3.80 7.68
C ILE A 71 -15.94 -2.75 7.94
N VAL A 72 -16.24 -1.73 8.76
CA VAL A 72 -15.29 -0.67 9.13
C VAL A 72 -14.12 -1.27 9.93
N ARG A 73 -14.42 -2.17 10.87
CA ARG A 73 -13.41 -2.84 11.67
C ARG A 73 -12.48 -3.70 10.83
N GLN A 74 -13.02 -4.49 9.89
CA GLN A 74 -12.21 -5.32 8.98
C GLN A 74 -11.33 -4.46 8.07
N SER A 75 -11.88 -3.41 7.46
CA SER A 75 -11.11 -2.47 6.62
C SER A 75 -9.98 -1.82 7.42
N ALA A 76 -10.24 -1.41 8.66
CA ALA A 76 -9.24 -0.83 9.56
C ALA A 76 -8.11 -1.81 9.93
N VAL A 77 -8.41 -3.09 10.20
CA VAL A 77 -7.39 -4.11 10.48
C VAL A 77 -6.48 -4.34 9.27
N LEU A 78 -7.08 -4.43 8.08
CA LEU A 78 -6.34 -4.62 6.84
C LEU A 78 -5.40 -3.45 6.52
N LEU A 79 -5.87 -2.21 6.74
CA LEU A 79 -5.04 -1.03 6.60
C LEU A 79 -3.93 -0.99 7.66
N HIS A 80 -4.23 -1.36 8.91
CA HIS A 80 -3.25 -1.41 9.99
C HIS A 80 -2.08 -2.36 9.67
N MET A 81 -2.39 -3.56 9.16
CA MET A 81 -1.37 -4.54 8.79
C MET A 81 -0.48 -4.03 7.64
N GLN A 82 -1.04 -3.35 6.66
CA GLN A 82 -0.26 -2.76 5.56
C GLN A 82 0.67 -1.64 6.05
N LEU A 83 0.17 -0.74 6.90
CA LEU A 83 0.99 0.33 7.48
C LEU A 83 2.17 -0.23 8.30
N GLN A 84 1.95 -1.33 9.04
CA GLN A 84 3.02 -2.01 9.76
C GLN A 84 4.03 -2.68 8.82
N ALA A 85 3.56 -3.38 7.79
CA ALA A 85 4.42 -4.04 6.82
C ALA A 85 5.34 -3.03 6.10
N MET A 86 4.78 -1.89 5.68
CA MET A 86 5.55 -0.81 5.06
C MET A 86 6.56 -0.17 6.03
N ALA A 87 6.21 0.00 7.30
CA ALA A 87 7.14 0.52 8.30
C ALA A 87 8.33 -0.42 8.53
N VAL A 88 8.09 -1.74 8.56
CA VAL A 88 9.14 -2.76 8.70
C VAL A 88 10.05 -2.79 7.45
N SER A 89 9.46 -2.74 6.25
CA SER A 89 10.22 -2.70 5.00
C SER A 89 11.08 -1.43 4.88
N GLN A 90 10.58 -0.27 5.33
CA GLN A 90 11.36 0.96 5.37
C GLN A 90 12.48 0.92 6.41
N ALA A 91 12.23 0.37 7.60
CA ALA A 91 13.27 0.22 8.63
C ALA A 91 14.39 -0.74 8.18
N ALA A 92 14.05 -1.81 7.45
CA ALA A 92 15.02 -2.73 6.87
C ALA A 92 15.86 -2.08 5.76
N ALA A 93 15.25 -1.23 4.92
CA ALA A 93 15.96 -0.49 3.88
C ALA A 93 16.85 0.67 4.39
N GLN A 94 16.60 1.16 5.61
CA GLN A 94 17.34 2.27 6.23
C GLN A 94 18.48 1.82 7.16
N SER A 95 18.75 0.52 7.29
CA SER A 95 19.92 0.02 8.01
C SER A 95 21.11 -0.15 7.04
N PRO A 96 22.05 0.81 6.95
CA PRO A 96 23.30 0.58 6.25
C PRO A 96 24.10 -0.46 7.03
N GLU A 97 24.28 -1.60 6.39
CA GLU A 97 25.33 -2.59 6.64
C GLU A 97 26.60 -1.88 7.13
N THR A 98 26.94 -2.03 8.41
CA THR A 98 28.27 -1.63 8.91
C THR A 98 29.16 -2.85 8.71
N PRO A 99 30.11 -2.84 7.76
CA PRO A 99 31.01 -3.98 7.60
C PRO A 99 31.88 -4.08 8.86
N PRO A 100 32.16 -5.27 9.38
CA PRO A 100 33.15 -5.43 10.44
C PRO A 100 34.53 -5.12 9.85
N GLN A 101 35.06 -3.93 10.16
CA GLN A 101 36.50 -3.64 10.03
C GLN A 101 37.21 -4.32 11.20
N GLN A 102 37.71 -5.54 10.98
CA GLN A 102 38.77 -6.15 11.79
C GLN A 102 39.72 -6.84 10.80
N GLY A 103 41.01 -6.53 10.71
CA GLY A 103 41.93 -6.03 11.74
C GLY A 103 43.00 -7.08 11.91
#